data_AF-A0A1I1MEX2-F1
#
_entry.id   AF-A0A1I1MEX2-F1
#
_cell.length_a   1.000
_cell.length_b   1.000
_cell.length_c   1.000
_cell.angle_alpha   90.00
_cell.angle_beta   90.00
_cell.angle_gamma   90.00
#
_symmetry.space_group_name_H-M   'P 1'
#
loop_
_entity.id
_entity.type
_entity.pdbx_description
1 polymer ?
#
loop_
_entity_poly.entity_id
_entity_poly.type
_entity_poly.pdbx_seq_one_letter_code
_entity_poly.pdbx_strand_id
1 'polypeptide(L)'
;MEVSLEVYMNSKGGRFMRKSSFSVKPSDYKKNPDEAAAIAAYEWIQRIKEEHTEFTVEKVMYNGEHDITRIVKQLKPVFPDNLPF
;
A
#
# COMPACT_ATOMS: atom_id res chain seq x y z
N MET A 1 15.51 -2.83 -6.25
CA MET A 1 14.87 -2.08 -7.34
C MET A 1 14.01 -1.03 -6.68
N GLU A 2 14.09 0.22 -7.10
CA GLU A 2 13.31 1.29 -6.47
C GLU A 2 11.96 1.44 -7.18
N VAL A 3 10.88 1.51 -6.41
CA VAL A 3 9.53 1.79 -6.89
C VAL A 3 8.97 3.00 -6.16
N SER A 4 8.41 3.94 -6.91
CA SER A 4 7.74 5.11 -6.32
C SER A 4 6.28 4.76 -6.05
N LEU A 5 5.85 4.74 -4.80
CA LEU A 5 4.47 4.47 -4.42
C LEU A 5 3.72 5.78 -4.18
N GLU A 6 2.48 5.84 -4.67
CA GLU A 6 1.58 6.97 -4.56
C GLU A 6 0.24 6.49 -4.01
N VAL A 7 -0.08 6.91 -2.78
CA VAL A 7 -1.30 6.54 -2.08
C VAL A 7 -2.18 7.77 -1.95
N TYR A 8 -3.36 7.70 -2.53
CA TYR A 8 -4.41 8.70 -2.43
C TYR A 8 -5.39 8.28 -1.34
N MET A 9 -5.51 9.11 -0.32
CA MET A 9 -6.28 8.87 0.87
C MET A 9 -7.31 9.97 1.06
N ASN A 10 -8.44 9.60 1.63
CA ASN A 10 -9.51 10.52 1.98
C ASN A 10 -9.75 10.43 3.48
N SER A 11 -9.71 11.58 4.14
CA SER A 11 -10.04 11.75 5.55
C SER A 11 -11.14 12.79 5.68
N LYS A 12 -11.81 12.87 6.85
CA LYS A 12 -12.88 13.85 7.11
C LYS A 12 -12.45 15.30 6.83
N GLY A 13 -11.15 15.59 6.93
CA GLY A 13 -10.57 16.92 6.65
C GLY A 13 -10.18 17.19 5.19
N GLY A 14 -10.34 16.22 4.28
CA GLY A 14 -10.01 16.37 2.86
C GLY A 14 -9.28 15.19 2.25
N ARG A 15 -8.97 15.31 0.95
CA ARG A 15 -8.17 14.34 0.20
C ARG A 15 -6.69 14.68 0.32
N PHE A 16 -5.88 13.69 0.63
CA PHE A 16 -4.44 13.81 0.75
C PHE A 16 -3.75 12.74 -0.09
N MET A 17 -2.62 13.11 -0.69
CA MET A 17 -1.77 12.18 -1.43
C MET A 17 -0.44 12.07 -0.68
N ARG A 18 0.00 10.84 -0.42
CA ARG A 18 1.38 10.58 0.01
C ARG A 18 2.13 9.88 -1.12
N LYS A 19 3.36 10.34 -1.37
CA LYS A 19 4.29 9.72 -2.30
C LYS A 19 5.59 9.39 -1.58
N SER A 20 6.11 8.18 -1.77
CA SER A 20 7.39 7.76 -1.21
C SER A 20 8.02 6.67 -2.06
N SER A 21 9.34 6.64 -2.11
CA SER A 21 10.10 5.59 -2.80
C SER A 21 10.38 4.42 -1.86
N PHE A 22 10.23 3.21 -2.36
CA PHE A 22 10.50 1.97 -1.63
C PHE A 22 11.46 1.07 -2.41
N SER A 23 12.38 0.43 -1.70
CA SER A 23 13.29 -0.54 -2.30
C SER A 23 12.68 -1.93 -2.22
N VAL A 24 12.25 -2.46 -3.37
CA VAL A 24 11.71 -3.82 -3.49
C VAL A 24 12.78 -4.79 -3.97
N LYS A 25 12.64 -6.05 -3.57
CA LYS A 25 13.52 -7.14 -4.02
C LYS A 25 13.37 -7.34 -5.53
N PRO A 26 14.47 -7.35 -6.30
CA PRO A 26 14.40 -7.49 -7.76
C PRO A 26 13.86 -8.86 -8.19
N SER A 27 14.02 -9.90 -7.36
CA SER A 27 13.50 -11.24 -7.64
C SER A 27 11.97 -11.30 -7.58
N ASP A 28 11.36 -10.66 -6.57
CA ASP A 28 9.90 -10.58 -6.42
C ASP A 28 9.30 -9.67 -7.48
N TYR A 29 9.94 -8.52 -7.74
CA TYR A 29 9.53 -7.60 -8.80
C TYR A 29 9.58 -8.23 -10.20
N LYS A 30 10.59 -9.08 -10.48
CA LYS A 30 10.68 -9.80 -11.77
C LYS A 30 9.58 -10.84 -11.95
N LYS A 31 9.07 -11.42 -10.86
CA LYS A 31 7.95 -12.38 -10.93
C LYS A 31 6.63 -11.67 -11.16
N ASN A 32 6.30 -10.75 -10.25
CA ASN A 32 5.04 -10.00 -10.27
C ASN A 32 5.31 -8.57 -9.76
N PRO A 33 5.56 -7.61 -10.66
CA PRO A 33 5.89 -6.24 -10.26
C PRO A 33 4.73 -5.57 -9.51
N ASP A 34 3.49 -5.79 -9.96
CA ASP A 34 2.28 -5.26 -9.33
C ASP A 34 2.08 -5.81 -7.91
N GLU A 35 2.31 -7.11 -7.70
CA GLU A 35 2.18 -7.75 -6.38
C GLU A 35 3.27 -7.26 -5.42
N ALA A 36 4.53 -7.19 -5.88
CA ALA A 36 5.64 -6.67 -5.09
C ALA A 36 5.40 -5.20 -4.66
N ALA A 37 4.90 -4.37 -5.57
CA ALA A 37 4.54 -2.99 -5.27
C ALA A 37 3.31 -2.91 -4.35
N ALA A 38 2.32 -3.79 -4.52
CA ALA A 38 1.13 -3.85 -3.67
C ALA A 38 1.45 -4.26 -2.23
N ILE A 39 2.36 -5.20 -2.01
CA ILE A 39 2.81 -5.59 -0.68
C ILE A 39 3.48 -4.40 0.02
N ALA A 40 4.43 -3.75 -0.66
CA ALA A 40 5.11 -2.57 -0.11
C ALA A 40 4.13 -1.42 0.18
N ALA A 41 3.15 -1.20 -0.70
CA ALA A 41 2.10 -0.20 -0.48
C ALA A 41 1.20 -0.56 0.71
N TYR A 42 0.85 -1.84 0.85
CA TYR A 42 0.03 -2.32 1.95
C TYR A 42 0.73 -2.10 3.29
N GLU A 43 1.99 -2.50 3.42
CA GLU A 43 2.80 -2.26 4.63
C GLU A 43 2.89 -0.77 4.96
N TRP A 44 3.07 0.07 3.94
CA TRP A 44 3.11 1.52 4.14
C TRP A 44 1.76 2.07 4.61
N ILE A 45 0.65 1.64 4.01
CA ILE A 45 -0.71 2.03 4.42
C ILE A 45 -0.98 1.61 5.87
N GLN A 46 -0.53 0.42 6.30
CA GLN A 46 -0.65 -0.01 7.69
C GLN A 46 0.08 0.95 8.63
N ARG A 47 1.31 1.33 8.31
CA ARG A 47 2.05 2.35 9.09
C ARG A 47 1.31 3.68 9.14
N ILE A 48 0.77 4.14 8.02
CA ILE A 48 -0.01 5.39 8.01
C ILE A 48 -1.26 5.23 8.89
N LYS A 49 -1.91 4.05 8.93
CA LYS A 49 -3.06 3.77 9.83
C LYS A 49 -2.68 3.81 11.30
N GLU A 50 -1.49 3.33 11.66
CA GLU A 50 -0.96 3.44 13.02
C GLU A 50 -0.72 4.91 13.42
N GLU A 51 -0.25 5.74 12.48
CA GLU A 51 -0.07 7.18 12.70
C GLU A 51 -1.38 7.98 12.67
N HIS A 52 -2.35 7.55 11.85
CA HIS A 52 -3.60 8.24 11.57
C HIS A 52 -4.77 7.26 11.45
N THR A 53 -5.61 7.16 12.48
CA THR A 53 -6.70 6.17 12.54
C THR A 53 -7.83 6.42 11.53
N GLU A 54 -8.05 7.66 11.08
CA GLU A 54 -9.24 8.05 10.30
C GLU A 54 -8.93 8.43 8.84
N PHE A 55 -8.57 7.45 8.01
CA PHE A 55 -8.55 7.64 6.55
C PHE A 55 -8.97 6.39 5.77
N THR A 56 -9.45 6.62 4.55
CA THR A 56 -9.79 5.60 3.57
C THR A 56 -8.87 5.70 2.36
N VAL A 57 -8.31 4.58 1.92
CA VAL A 57 -7.49 4.53 0.70
C VAL A 57 -8.42 4.54 -0.52
N GLU A 58 -8.39 5.62 -1.29
CA GLU A 58 -9.15 5.74 -2.54
C GLU A 58 -8.40 5.05 -3.69
N LYS A 59 -7.10 5.34 -3.84
CA LYS A 59 -6.28 4.89 -4.97
C LYS A 59 -4.83 4.62 -4.55
N VAL A 60 -4.21 3.61 -5.15
CA VAL A 60 -2.80 3.29 -4.98
C VAL A 60 -2.17 3.08 -6.35
N MET A 61 -1.10 3.81 -6.62
CA MET A 61 -0.35 3.73 -7.86
C MET A 61 1.13 3.50 -7.57
N TYR A 62 1.84 2.83 -8.48
CA TYR A 62 3.29 2.76 -8.44
C TYR A 62 3.89 3.25 -9.76
N ASN A 63 5.06 3.88 -9.65
CA ASN A 63 5.78 4.54 -10.74
C ASN A 63 4.92 5.52 -11.57
N GLY A 64 3.83 6.05 -11.00
CA GLY A 64 2.90 6.95 -11.68
C GLY A 64 2.04 6.35 -12.80
N GLU A 65 2.38 5.16 -13.30
CA GLU A 65 1.69 4.52 -14.44
C GLU A 65 0.76 3.38 -14.02
N HIS A 66 1.11 2.65 -12.97
CA HIS A 66 0.45 1.38 -12.66
C HIS A 66 -0.50 1.49 -11.48
N ASP A 67 -1.79 1.24 -11.71
CA ASP A 67 -2.80 1.20 -10.65
C ASP A 67 -2.88 -0.20 -10.00
N ILE A 68 -2.51 -0.25 -8.72
CA ILE A 68 -2.52 -1.47 -7.90
C ILE A 68 -3.59 -1.41 -6.81
N THR A 69 -4.53 -0.45 -6.91
CA THR A 69 -5.58 -0.22 -5.91
C THR A 69 -6.37 -1.49 -5.63
N ARG A 70 -6.71 -2.25 -6.68
CA ARG A 70 -7.45 -3.50 -6.56
C ARG A 70 -6.66 -4.57 -5.82
N ILE A 71 -5.35 -4.67 -6.06
CA ILE A 71 -4.49 -5.69 -5.46
C ILE A 71 -4.32 -5.35 -3.98
N VAL A 72 -4.02 -4.09 -3.65
CA VAL A 72 -3.88 -3.62 -2.27
C VAL A 72 -5.16 -3.79 -1.46
N LYS A 73 -6.34 -3.60 -2.06
CA LYS A 73 -7.63 -3.87 -1.39
C LYS A 73 -7.91 -5.37 -1.21
N GLN A 74 -7.37 -6.22 -2.08
CA GLN A 74 -7.48 -7.69 -1.97
C GLN A 74 -6.48 -8.29 -0.99
N LEU A 75 -5.34 -7.62 -0.76
CA LEU A 75 -4.44 -7.89 0.35
C LEU A 75 -5.19 -7.63 1.65
N LYS A 76 -5.95 -8.64 2.11
CA LYS A 76 -6.47 -8.65 3.47
C LYS A 76 -5.29 -8.81 4.43
N PRO A 77 -5.35 -8.21 5.61
CA PRO A 77 -4.42 -8.57 6.66
C PRO A 77 -4.53 -10.08 6.84
N VAL A 78 -3.44 -10.80 6.61
CA VAL A 78 -3.27 -12.11 7.20
C VAL A 78 -3.02 -11.85 8.68
N PHE A 79 -4.06 -11.45 9.42
CA PHE A 79 -4.05 -11.68 10.84
C PHE A 79 -4.03 -13.20 10.97
N PRO A 80 -3.01 -13.83 11.60
CA PRO A 80 -3.28 -15.11 12.20
C PRO A 80 -4.39 -14.85 13.24
N ASP A 81 -5.60 -15.23 12.87
CA ASP A 81 -6.79 -15.31 13.73
C ASP A 81 -6.52 -16.36 14.82
N ASN A 82 -5.63 -16.02 15.76
CA ASN A 82 -5.16 -16.89 16.84
C ASN A 82 -4.54 -16.06 17.98
N LEU A 83 -5.16 -14.93 18.34
CA LEU A 83 -4.91 -14.29 19.62
C LEU A 83 -6.07 -14.66 20.57
N PRO A 84 -5.90 -15.65 21.46
CA PRO A 84 -6.86 -15.88 22.52
C PRO A 84 -6.81 -14.69 23.50
N PHE A 85 -7.96 -14.08 23.77
CA PHE A 85 -8.18 -13.15 24.87
C PHE A 85 -8.54 -13.91 26.15
#